data_AF-D1Q015-F1
#
_entry.id   AF-D1Q015-F1
#
_cell.length_a   1.000
_cell.length_b   1.000
_cell.length_c   1.000
_cell.angle_alpha   90.00
_cell.angle_beta   90.00
_cell.angle_gamma   90.00
#
_symmetry.space_group_name_H-M   'P 1'
#
loop_
_entity.id
_entity.type
_entity.pdbx_description
1 polymer ?
#
loop_
_entity_poly.entity_id
_entity_poly.type
_entity_poly.pdbx_seq_one_letter_code
_entity_poly.pdbx_strand_id
1 'polypeptide(L)'
;MENDNLKIQLNSIQQILSYCITQTYNVLIANILRKKGCINNIQFKEILQKEYIRITDELSSIYLNYPALACVEKYYIDDNFLWESTFFESLTKEQKQKYTSFSISLFEYAKYIEEHTVYNDVLPMFSYLVDAILYERYAKYLMAEIERIELTEVQTVRTRSSVLINDDPCEQKRKPVIVGKGINPFQSEFTDEQIEILTACINEVQLFTTCISPKILKDFFACKLKGVLKSNNNRQLAYLMQSLNLRGFITDEWQSAIARNELVLGKTKDTPLTRTDLSTATDQINMKQPKGWETIDNYIKQLKKG
;
A
#
# COMPACT_ATOMS: atom_id res chain seq x y z
N MET A 1 -32.64 16.86 17.92
CA MET A 1 -33.60 16.05 17.13
C MET A 1 -33.50 16.33 15.64
N GLU A 2 -33.79 17.54 15.14
CA GLU A 2 -33.73 17.81 13.68
C GLU A 2 -32.31 17.69 13.11
N ASN A 3 -31.30 18.17 13.85
CA ASN A 3 -29.89 18.05 13.49
C ASN A 3 -29.38 16.59 13.52
N ASP A 4 -29.92 15.77 14.42
CA ASP A 4 -29.52 14.37 14.56
C ASP A 4 -30.04 13.51 13.41
N ASN A 5 -31.29 13.76 12.96
CA ASN A 5 -31.88 13.08 11.82
C ASN A 5 -31.14 13.44 10.52
N LEU A 6 -30.77 14.71 10.33
CA LEU A 6 -29.98 15.13 9.19
C LEU A 6 -28.62 14.44 9.17
N LYS A 7 -27.93 14.37 10.32
CA LYS A 7 -26.64 13.67 10.44
C LYS A 7 -26.76 12.19 10.11
N ILE A 8 -27.78 11.50 10.61
CA ILE A 8 -28.02 10.08 10.31
C ILE A 8 -28.23 9.88 8.80
N GLN A 9 -28.99 10.76 8.16
CA GLN A 9 -29.26 10.71 6.73
C GLN A 9 -27.97 10.93 5.91
N LEU A 10 -27.20 11.97 6.23
CA LEU A 10 -25.94 12.25 5.53
C LEU A 10 -24.92 11.13 5.75
N ASN A 11 -24.84 10.54 6.94
CA ASN A 11 -23.99 9.37 7.21
C ASN A 11 -24.40 8.14 6.37
N SER A 12 -25.70 7.95 6.13
CA SER A 12 -26.18 6.84 5.29
C SER A 12 -25.82 7.05 3.82
N ILE A 13 -25.92 8.28 3.31
CA ILE A 13 -25.46 8.63 1.95
C ILE A 13 -23.94 8.53 1.86
N GLN A 14 -23.21 8.94 2.89
CA GLN A 14 -21.76 8.82 3.01
C GLN A 14 -21.30 7.37 2.85
N GLN A 15 -22.01 6.39 3.44
CA GLN A 15 -21.69 4.97 3.26
C GLN A 15 -21.79 4.52 1.79
N ILE A 16 -22.79 5.02 1.06
CA ILE A 16 -22.92 4.75 -0.38
C ILE A 16 -21.73 5.35 -1.15
N LEU A 17 -21.41 6.62 -0.90
CA LEU A 17 -20.28 7.30 -1.52
C LEU A 17 -18.98 6.54 -1.25
N SER A 18 -18.70 6.22 0.02
CA SER A 18 -17.51 5.49 0.44
C SER A 18 -17.43 4.12 -0.23
N TYR A 19 -18.55 3.41 -0.37
CA TYR A 19 -18.59 2.15 -1.11
C TYR A 19 -18.17 2.34 -2.58
N CYS A 20 -18.74 3.33 -3.28
CA CYS A 20 -18.40 3.62 -4.68
C CYS A 20 -16.92 3.99 -4.84
N ILE A 21 -16.41 4.87 -3.96
CA ILE A 21 -15.01 5.28 -3.93
C ILE A 21 -14.11 4.07 -3.73
N THR A 22 -14.38 3.23 -2.72
CA THR A 22 -13.54 2.05 -2.42
C THR A 22 -13.51 1.06 -3.57
N GLN A 23 -14.66 0.77 -4.21
CA GLN A 23 -14.68 -0.17 -5.33
C GLN A 23 -13.82 0.32 -6.49
N THR A 24 -14.02 1.58 -6.93
CA THR A 24 -13.27 2.13 -8.06
C THR A 24 -11.79 2.32 -7.72
N TYR A 25 -11.48 2.79 -6.51
CA TYR A 25 -10.10 2.94 -6.04
C TYR A 25 -9.34 1.61 -6.08
N ASN A 26 -9.94 0.52 -5.59
CA ASN A 26 -9.32 -0.80 -5.62
C ASN A 26 -9.01 -1.27 -7.04
N VAL A 27 -9.88 -0.99 -8.01
CA VAL A 27 -9.64 -1.31 -9.42
C VAL A 27 -8.46 -0.51 -9.99
N LEU A 28 -8.37 0.79 -9.70
CA LEU A 28 -7.26 1.65 -10.12
C LEU A 28 -5.93 1.19 -9.52
N ILE A 29 -5.90 0.92 -8.21
CA ILE A 29 -4.71 0.41 -7.52
C ILE A 29 -4.29 -0.95 -8.09
N ALA A 30 -5.24 -1.89 -8.27
CA ALA A 30 -4.93 -3.19 -8.85
C ALA A 30 -4.36 -3.07 -10.27
N ASN A 31 -4.82 -2.09 -11.06
CA ASN A 31 -4.26 -1.81 -12.37
C ASN A 31 -2.79 -1.35 -12.28
N ILE A 32 -2.48 -0.42 -11.37
CA ILE A 32 -1.09 0.03 -11.14
C ILE A 32 -0.20 -1.12 -10.68
N LEU A 33 -0.65 -1.93 -9.72
CA LEU A 33 0.13 -3.06 -9.21
C LEU A 33 0.40 -4.11 -10.29
N ARG A 34 -0.56 -4.38 -11.18
CA ARG A 34 -0.34 -5.26 -12.34
C ARG A 34 0.73 -4.71 -13.27
N LYS A 35 0.71 -3.40 -13.57
CA LYS A 35 1.72 -2.76 -14.42
C LYS A 35 3.11 -2.83 -13.77
N LYS A 36 3.21 -2.58 -12.47
CA LYS A 36 4.47 -2.65 -11.69
C LYS A 36 5.19 -3.99 -11.84
N GLY A 37 4.44 -5.10 -11.88
CA GLY A 37 5.01 -6.45 -12.03
C GLY A 37 5.58 -6.76 -13.42
N CYS A 38 5.31 -5.93 -14.44
CA CYS A 38 5.64 -6.24 -15.84
C CYS A 38 6.74 -5.35 -16.45
N ILE A 39 7.09 -4.23 -15.82
CA ILE A 39 8.01 -3.24 -16.38
C ILE A 39 9.06 -2.80 -15.36
N ASN A 40 10.16 -2.21 -15.83
CA ASN A 40 11.21 -1.71 -14.92
C ASN A 40 10.79 -0.40 -14.22
N ASN A 41 11.52 0.00 -13.17
CA ASN A 41 11.19 1.17 -12.36
C ASN A 41 11.16 2.50 -13.15
N ILE A 42 12.03 2.66 -14.15
CA ILE A 42 12.07 3.88 -14.98
C ILE A 42 10.78 3.99 -15.79
N GLN A 43 10.41 2.92 -16.51
CA GLN A 43 9.18 2.86 -17.29
C GLN A 43 7.94 2.95 -16.40
N PHE A 44 7.99 2.33 -15.21
CA PHE A 44 6.89 2.39 -14.25
C PHE A 44 6.68 3.81 -13.74
N LYS A 45 7.76 4.52 -13.39
CA LYS A 45 7.71 5.93 -12.99
C LYS A 45 7.10 6.82 -14.07
N GLU A 46 7.49 6.64 -15.34
CA GLU A 46 6.90 7.40 -16.45
C GLU A 46 5.39 7.16 -16.59
N ILE A 47 4.94 5.91 -16.41
CA ILE A 47 3.50 5.58 -16.41
C ILE A 47 2.79 6.24 -15.23
N LEU A 48 3.37 6.17 -14.03
CA LEU A 48 2.79 6.81 -12.85
C LEU A 48 2.70 8.32 -13.01
N GLN A 49 3.72 8.97 -13.57
CA GLN A 49 3.72 10.41 -13.83
C GLN A 49 2.65 10.80 -14.85
N LYS A 50 2.50 10.05 -15.95
CA LYS A 50 1.43 10.27 -16.93
C LYS A 50 0.05 10.10 -16.32
N GLU A 51 -0.13 9.07 -15.51
CA GLU A 51 -1.40 8.82 -14.82
C GLU A 51 -1.69 9.91 -13.78
N TYR A 52 -0.67 10.36 -13.04
CA TYR A 52 -0.80 11.44 -12.08
C TYR A 52 -1.28 12.72 -12.77
N ILE A 53 -0.62 13.13 -13.86
CA ILE A 53 -1.02 14.31 -14.65
C ILE A 53 -2.47 14.19 -15.11
N ARG A 54 -2.84 13.04 -15.70
CA ARG A 54 -4.22 12.78 -16.15
C ARG A 54 -5.23 12.95 -15.02
N ILE A 55 -4.96 12.37 -13.86
CA ILE A 55 -5.85 12.44 -12.69
C ILE A 55 -5.94 13.87 -12.14
N THR A 56 -4.81 14.60 -12.08
CA THR A 56 -4.84 15.99 -11.62
C THR A 56 -5.56 16.93 -12.60
N ASP A 57 -5.52 16.64 -13.91
CA ASP A 57 -6.28 17.39 -14.92
C ASP A 57 -7.79 17.14 -14.79
N GLU A 58 -8.19 15.87 -14.59
CA GLU A 58 -9.58 15.49 -14.34
C GLU A 58 -10.11 16.13 -13.04
N LEU A 59 -9.32 16.08 -11.97
CA LEU A 59 -9.64 16.72 -10.69
C LEU A 59 -9.79 18.24 -10.82
N SER A 60 -8.88 18.88 -11.56
CA SER A 60 -8.95 20.32 -11.84
C SER A 60 -10.22 20.68 -12.60
N SER A 61 -10.60 19.85 -13.59
CA SER A 61 -11.86 20.01 -14.33
C SER A 61 -13.08 19.91 -13.41
N ILE A 62 -13.09 18.97 -12.46
CA ILE A 62 -14.17 18.84 -11.48
C ILE A 62 -14.28 20.11 -10.63
N TYR A 63 -13.18 20.58 -10.04
CA TYR A 63 -13.22 21.77 -9.18
C TYR A 63 -13.57 23.05 -9.96
N LEU A 64 -13.18 23.16 -11.24
CA LEU A 64 -13.55 24.28 -12.09
C LEU A 64 -15.06 24.32 -12.39
N ASN A 65 -15.65 23.16 -12.70
CA ASN A 65 -17.07 23.06 -13.05
C ASN A 65 -17.98 23.00 -11.82
N TYR A 66 -17.45 22.56 -10.68
CA TYR A 66 -18.18 22.32 -9.44
C TYR A 66 -17.45 22.90 -8.21
N PRO A 67 -17.34 24.24 -8.07
CA PRO A 67 -16.54 24.87 -7.01
C PRO A 67 -16.98 24.50 -5.58
N ALA A 68 -18.25 24.13 -5.39
CA ALA A 68 -18.77 23.64 -4.12
C ALA A 68 -18.03 22.39 -3.60
N LEU A 69 -17.38 21.62 -4.48
CA LEU A 69 -16.60 20.44 -4.09
C LEU A 69 -15.22 20.80 -3.51
N ALA A 70 -14.71 22.01 -3.69
CA ALA A 70 -13.40 22.38 -3.15
C ALA A 70 -13.36 22.30 -1.60
N CYS A 71 -14.51 22.38 -0.93
CA CYS A 71 -14.56 22.23 0.53
C CYS A 71 -14.22 20.82 1.03
N VAL A 72 -14.36 19.79 0.18
CA VAL A 72 -14.06 18.41 0.56
C VAL A 72 -12.59 18.03 0.34
N GLU A 73 -11.80 18.88 -0.30
CA GLU A 73 -10.36 18.70 -0.55
C GLU A 73 -9.60 18.39 0.76
N LYS A 74 -9.96 19.00 1.88
CA LYS A 74 -9.28 18.74 3.17
C LYS A 74 -9.68 17.42 3.82
N TYR A 75 -10.75 16.79 3.33
CA TYR A 75 -11.40 15.64 3.95
C TYR A 75 -11.27 14.38 3.10
N TYR A 76 -10.44 14.35 2.05
CA TYR A 76 -10.25 13.12 1.28
C TYR A 76 -9.63 11.97 2.09
N ILE A 77 -9.01 12.23 3.24
CA ILE A 77 -8.51 11.19 4.16
C ILE A 77 -9.60 10.76 5.14
N ASP A 78 -10.56 11.64 5.43
CA ASP A 78 -11.68 11.36 6.31
C ASP A 78 -12.77 10.61 5.54
N ASP A 79 -13.48 9.73 6.23
CA ASP A 79 -14.62 9.01 5.68
C ASP A 79 -15.95 9.73 5.95
N ASN A 80 -15.96 10.84 6.70
CA ASN A 80 -17.15 11.62 7.06
C ASN A 80 -17.22 12.99 6.36
N PHE A 81 -16.68 13.11 5.16
CA PHE A 81 -16.57 14.39 4.46
C PHE A 81 -17.92 15.08 4.17
N LEU A 82 -19.04 14.37 4.07
CA LEU A 82 -20.36 14.99 3.90
C LEU A 82 -20.82 15.81 5.09
N TRP A 83 -20.51 15.35 6.31
CA TRP A 83 -20.92 16.00 7.56
C TRP A 83 -19.87 16.97 8.07
N GLU A 84 -18.59 16.61 7.93
CA GLU A 84 -17.48 17.37 8.53
C GLU A 84 -16.98 18.52 7.63
N SER A 85 -17.31 18.50 6.33
CA SER A 85 -17.02 19.61 5.42
C SER A 85 -18.18 20.60 5.33
N THR A 86 -17.95 21.74 4.68
CA THR A 86 -19.02 22.71 4.37
C THR A 86 -19.79 22.39 3.08
N PHE A 87 -19.69 21.17 2.57
CA PHE A 87 -20.32 20.76 1.31
C PHE A 87 -21.83 20.91 1.40
N PHE A 88 -22.46 20.28 2.39
CA PHE A 88 -23.91 20.30 2.51
C PHE A 88 -24.43 21.73 2.69
N GLU A 89 -23.73 22.57 3.47
CA GLU A 89 -24.04 23.97 3.71
C GLU A 89 -23.97 24.80 2.43
N SER A 90 -23.06 24.48 1.52
CA SER A 90 -22.88 25.17 0.23
C SER A 90 -24.01 24.90 -0.78
N LEU A 91 -24.81 23.84 -0.56
CA LEU A 91 -25.91 23.48 -1.44
C LEU A 91 -27.09 24.47 -1.33
N THR A 92 -27.81 24.65 -2.45
CA THR A 92 -29.07 25.39 -2.49
C THR A 92 -30.15 24.67 -1.68
N LYS A 93 -31.24 25.39 -1.33
CA LYS A 93 -32.36 24.82 -0.57
C LYS A 93 -32.96 23.57 -1.25
N GLU A 94 -33.14 23.63 -2.57
CA GLU A 94 -33.69 22.53 -3.37
C GLU A 94 -32.75 21.32 -3.39
N GLN A 95 -31.44 21.55 -3.52
CA GLN A 95 -30.44 20.49 -3.47
C GLN A 95 -30.36 19.85 -2.08
N LYS A 96 -30.39 20.65 -1.01
CA LYS A 96 -30.44 20.15 0.38
C LYS A 96 -31.64 19.25 0.59
N GLN A 97 -32.81 19.67 0.11
CA GLN A 97 -34.03 18.86 0.20
C GLN A 97 -33.89 17.51 -0.50
N LYS A 98 -33.22 17.44 -1.65
CA LYS A 98 -32.92 16.17 -2.34
C LYS A 98 -32.08 15.23 -1.47
N TYR A 99 -31.00 15.72 -0.87
CA TYR A 99 -30.18 14.93 0.07
C TYR A 99 -30.97 14.47 1.30
N THR A 100 -31.78 15.36 1.90
CA THR A 100 -32.56 15.03 3.10
C THR A 100 -33.70 14.04 2.82
N SER A 101 -34.25 14.03 1.61
CA SER A 101 -35.38 13.17 1.22
C SER A 101 -34.98 11.91 0.43
N PHE A 102 -33.71 11.77 0.07
CA PHE A 102 -33.23 10.63 -0.71
C PHE A 102 -33.44 9.31 0.03
N SER A 103 -34.07 8.35 -0.64
CA SER A 103 -34.25 7.01 -0.10
C SER A 103 -33.03 6.15 -0.45
N ILE A 104 -32.27 5.77 0.58
CA ILE A 104 -31.06 4.93 0.47
C ILE A 104 -31.33 3.62 -0.29
N SER A 105 -32.54 3.03 -0.15
CA SER A 105 -32.91 1.80 -0.85
C SER A 105 -33.07 1.95 -2.36
N LEU A 106 -33.15 3.17 -2.90
CA LEU A 106 -33.19 3.42 -4.35
C LEU A 106 -31.81 3.40 -5.01
N PHE A 107 -30.73 3.36 -4.20
CA PHE A 107 -29.39 3.26 -4.74
C PHE A 107 -29.07 1.81 -5.16
N GLU A 108 -28.64 1.66 -6.41
CA GLU A 108 -28.22 0.40 -7.00
C GLU A 108 -26.85 0.61 -7.65
N TYR A 109 -25.82 -0.03 -7.08
CA TYR A 109 -24.45 0.14 -7.57
C TYR A 109 -24.28 -0.29 -9.04
N ALA A 110 -25.03 -1.30 -9.50
CA ALA A 110 -24.98 -1.75 -10.89
C ALA A 110 -25.40 -0.64 -11.87
N LYS A 111 -26.48 0.10 -11.56
CA LYS A 111 -26.95 1.24 -12.37
C LYS A 111 -25.94 2.37 -12.38
N TYR A 112 -25.33 2.65 -11.23
CA TYR A 112 -24.26 3.65 -11.12
C TYR A 112 -23.06 3.32 -12.02
N ILE A 113 -22.67 2.04 -12.13
CA ILE A 113 -21.56 1.64 -13.00
C ILE A 113 -21.91 1.68 -14.48
N GLU A 114 -23.16 1.38 -14.83
CA GLU A 114 -23.65 1.48 -16.22
C GLU A 114 -23.75 2.93 -16.69
N GLU A 115 -24.26 3.82 -15.83
CA GLU A 115 -24.37 5.25 -16.09
C GLU A 115 -23.91 6.05 -14.86
N HIS A 116 -22.66 6.52 -14.89
CA HIS A 116 -21.97 7.17 -13.76
C HIS A 116 -22.72 8.38 -13.19
N THR A 117 -23.43 9.12 -14.03
CA THR A 117 -24.17 10.34 -13.64
C THR A 117 -25.63 10.09 -13.27
N VAL A 118 -26.12 8.84 -13.31
CA VAL A 118 -27.56 8.50 -13.17
C VAL A 118 -28.18 9.02 -11.86
N TYR A 119 -27.38 9.15 -10.80
CA TYR A 119 -27.85 9.64 -9.50
C TYR A 119 -27.74 11.15 -9.32
N ASN A 120 -27.13 11.90 -10.24
CA ASN A 120 -26.88 13.35 -10.06
C ASN A 120 -28.17 14.17 -9.99
N ASP A 121 -29.26 13.71 -10.59
CA ASP A 121 -30.55 14.40 -10.53
C ASP A 121 -31.23 14.26 -9.16
N VAL A 122 -31.03 13.13 -8.48
CA VAL A 122 -31.65 12.82 -7.18
C VAL A 122 -30.71 13.07 -5.99
N LEU A 123 -29.40 13.05 -6.24
CA LEU A 123 -28.33 13.44 -5.33
C LEU A 123 -27.40 14.41 -6.09
N PRO A 124 -27.66 15.72 -6.01
CA PRO A 124 -26.90 16.73 -6.74
C PRO A 124 -25.39 16.55 -6.57
N MET A 125 -24.69 16.41 -7.69
CA MET A 125 -23.22 16.30 -7.76
C MET A 125 -22.64 15.00 -7.15
N PHE A 126 -23.47 13.97 -6.96
CA PHE A 126 -23.05 12.68 -6.39
C PHE A 126 -21.85 12.06 -7.08
N SER A 127 -21.88 11.90 -8.41
CA SER A 127 -20.80 11.24 -9.16
C SER A 127 -19.51 12.06 -9.09
N TYR A 128 -19.62 13.39 -9.21
CA TYR A 128 -18.48 14.29 -9.15
C TYR A 128 -17.86 14.35 -7.75
N LEU A 129 -18.66 14.18 -6.70
CA LEU A 129 -18.19 14.06 -5.33
C LEU A 129 -17.42 12.74 -5.12
N VAL A 130 -17.90 11.63 -5.70
CA VAL A 130 -17.15 10.37 -5.73
C VAL A 130 -15.82 10.57 -6.45
N ASP A 131 -15.83 11.15 -7.64
CA ASP A 131 -14.63 11.35 -8.46
C ASP A 131 -13.61 12.27 -7.79
N ALA A 132 -14.05 13.38 -7.20
CA ALA A 132 -13.16 14.30 -6.48
C ALA A 132 -12.40 13.57 -5.38
N ILE A 133 -13.10 12.88 -4.47
CA ILE A 133 -12.46 12.17 -3.35
C ILE A 133 -11.60 11.00 -3.86
N LEU A 134 -12.09 10.27 -4.87
CA LEU A 134 -11.37 9.17 -5.49
C LEU A 134 -10.03 9.65 -6.09
N TYR A 135 -10.06 10.72 -6.87
CA TYR A 135 -8.90 11.28 -7.56
C TYR A 135 -7.91 11.90 -6.59
N GLU A 136 -8.36 12.58 -5.53
CA GLU A 136 -7.49 13.05 -4.44
C GLU A 136 -6.73 11.90 -3.78
N ARG A 137 -7.46 10.85 -3.37
CA ARG A 137 -6.87 9.64 -2.75
C ARG A 137 -5.89 8.96 -3.70
N TYR A 138 -6.25 8.87 -4.99
CA TYR A 138 -5.45 8.19 -5.99
C TYR A 138 -4.22 8.98 -6.41
N ALA A 139 -4.34 10.30 -6.62
CA ALA A 139 -3.22 11.19 -6.90
C ALA A 139 -2.17 11.12 -5.78
N LYS A 140 -2.61 11.14 -4.52
CA LYS A 140 -1.73 10.96 -3.37
C LYS A 140 -1.00 9.61 -3.38
N TYR A 141 -1.70 8.53 -3.74
CA TYR A 141 -1.07 7.22 -3.90
C TYR A 141 -0.01 7.23 -5.01
N LEU A 142 -0.34 7.79 -6.19
CA LEU A 142 0.58 7.85 -7.33
C LEU A 142 1.85 8.64 -6.98
N MET A 143 1.72 9.80 -6.35
CA MET A 143 2.86 10.59 -5.87
C MET A 143 3.72 9.81 -4.89
N ALA A 144 3.11 9.15 -3.91
CA ALA A 144 3.84 8.35 -2.94
C ALA A 144 4.60 7.17 -3.59
N GLU A 145 4.09 6.59 -4.68
CA GLU A 145 4.82 5.56 -5.44
C GLU A 145 5.95 6.17 -6.29
N ILE A 146 5.74 7.33 -6.92
CA ILE A 146 6.78 8.05 -7.68
C ILE A 146 7.96 8.39 -6.75
N GLU A 147 7.69 8.99 -5.59
CA GLU A 147 8.71 9.36 -4.60
C GLU A 147 9.49 8.13 -4.10
N ARG A 148 8.82 6.99 -3.89
CA ARG A 148 9.50 5.73 -3.52
C ARG A 148 10.49 5.28 -4.60
N ILE A 149 10.12 5.38 -5.87
CA ILE A 149 11.00 5.01 -6.97
C ILE A 149 12.21 5.95 -7.01
N GLU A 150 11.99 7.26 -6.86
CA GLU A 150 13.06 8.27 -6.85
C GLU A 150 14.06 8.07 -5.71
N LEU A 151 13.57 7.82 -4.50
CA LEU A 151 14.42 7.52 -3.35
C LEU A 151 15.27 6.26 -3.60
N THR A 152 14.70 5.25 -4.24
CA THR A 152 15.42 4.02 -4.62
C THR A 152 16.48 4.31 -5.69
N GLU A 153 16.17 5.15 -6.69
CA GLU A 153 17.11 5.57 -7.74
C GLU A 153 18.28 6.37 -7.17
N VAL A 154 18.05 7.36 -6.31
CA VAL A 154 19.11 8.16 -5.66
C VAL A 154 20.02 7.28 -4.80
N GLN A 155 19.47 6.30 -4.09
CA GLN A 155 20.24 5.34 -3.32
C GLN A 155 21.16 4.51 -4.25
N THR A 156 20.62 4.02 -5.39
CA THR A 156 21.40 3.24 -6.36
C THR A 156 22.48 4.06 -7.08
N VAL A 157 22.22 5.33 -7.39
CA VAL A 157 23.20 6.25 -8.00
C VAL A 157 24.30 6.59 -7.01
N ARG A 158 23.98 6.81 -5.73
CA ARG A 158 24.98 7.05 -4.68
C ARG A 158 25.88 5.83 -4.46
N THR A 159 25.34 4.62 -4.54
CA THR A 159 26.13 3.38 -4.52
C THR A 159 27.00 3.23 -5.76
N ARG A 160 26.49 3.58 -6.96
CA ARG A 160 27.26 3.52 -8.22
C ARG A 160 28.35 4.59 -8.31
N SER A 161 28.11 5.80 -7.82
CA SER A 161 29.08 6.91 -7.87
C SER A 161 30.28 6.71 -6.93
N SER A 162 30.19 5.78 -5.96
CA SER A 162 31.34 5.32 -5.17
C SER A 162 32.22 4.26 -5.87
N VAL A 163 31.88 3.87 -7.10
CA VAL A 163 32.65 2.94 -7.93
C VAL A 163 33.04 3.66 -9.23
N LEU A 164 33.99 4.58 -9.14
CA LEU A 164 34.69 5.10 -10.32
C LEU A 164 36.01 4.36 -10.44
N ILE A 165 36.12 3.37 -11.34
CA ILE A 165 37.32 3.11 -12.17
C ILE A 165 36.91 2.42 -13.49
N ASN A 166 37.14 3.17 -14.58
CA ASN A 166 37.41 2.83 -15.99
C ASN A 166 36.34 2.14 -16.88
N ASP A 167 35.98 2.88 -17.93
CA ASP A 167 35.30 2.44 -19.16
C ASP A 167 36.27 1.80 -20.16
N ASP A 168 35.83 0.71 -20.80
CA ASP A 168 35.96 0.47 -22.26
C ASP A 168 34.97 -0.67 -22.66
N PRO A 169 34.63 -0.89 -23.96
CA PRO A 169 33.24 -1.05 -24.36
C PRO A 169 32.82 -2.49 -24.73
N CYS A 170 31.50 -2.66 -24.70
CA CYS A 170 30.68 -3.62 -25.47
C CYS A 170 30.42 -5.04 -24.91
N GLU A 171 29.21 -5.46 -25.24
CA GLU A 171 28.63 -6.81 -25.31
C GLU A 171 28.09 -7.50 -24.05
N GLN A 172 26.75 -7.57 -24.07
CA GLN A 172 25.93 -8.54 -23.37
C GLN A 172 26.45 -9.97 -23.58
N LYS A 173 26.96 -10.62 -22.53
CA LYS A 173 26.97 -12.08 -22.37
C LYS A 173 27.03 -12.45 -20.89
N ARG A 174 26.30 -13.51 -20.54
CA ARG A 174 25.92 -13.89 -19.17
C ARG A 174 27.09 -14.43 -18.32
N LYS A 175 27.11 -14.02 -17.05
CA LYS A 175 27.60 -14.65 -15.78
C LYS A 175 29.11 -15.01 -15.70
N PRO A 176 29.81 -14.66 -14.59
CA PRO A 176 29.52 -15.18 -13.24
C PRO A 176 29.44 -14.10 -12.14
N VAL A 177 28.89 -14.48 -10.98
CA VAL A 177 28.91 -13.68 -9.75
C VAL A 177 30.35 -13.59 -9.26
N ILE A 178 30.89 -12.37 -9.20
CA ILE A 178 32.16 -12.06 -8.57
C ILE A 178 31.88 -11.84 -7.07
N VAL A 179 32.52 -12.65 -6.23
CA VAL A 179 32.58 -12.46 -4.78
C VAL A 179 33.49 -11.25 -4.49
N GLY A 180 32.99 -10.24 -3.78
CA GLY A 180 33.79 -9.01 -3.57
C GLY A 180 33.20 -7.87 -2.74
N LYS A 181 32.28 -8.16 -1.81
CA LYS A 181 31.95 -7.44 -0.56
C LYS A 181 30.60 -8.02 -0.12
N GLY A 182 30.58 -8.75 1.00
CA GLY A 182 29.39 -9.41 1.50
C GLY A 182 28.34 -8.40 1.93
N ILE A 183 27.58 -7.87 0.97
CA ILE A 183 26.38 -7.10 1.24
C ILE A 183 25.37 -8.12 1.76
N ASN A 184 24.93 -7.91 2.99
CA ASN A 184 23.83 -8.66 3.58
C ASN A 184 22.68 -8.77 2.54
N PRO A 185 22.22 -9.98 2.16
CA PRO A 185 21.14 -10.16 1.20
C PRO A 185 19.84 -9.42 1.54
N PHE A 186 19.58 -9.13 2.83
CA PHE A 186 18.44 -8.32 3.25
C PHE A 186 18.69 -6.81 3.21
N GLN A 187 19.93 -6.37 3.02
CA GLN A 187 20.36 -4.98 3.12
C GLN A 187 19.89 -4.29 4.42
N SER A 188 19.78 -5.07 5.50
CA SER A 188 19.26 -4.60 6.79
C SER A 188 20.39 -4.16 7.71
N GLU A 189 20.19 -3.04 8.40
CA GLU A 189 21.09 -2.48 9.43
C GLU A 189 20.34 -2.26 10.75
N PHE A 190 19.87 -3.36 11.36
CA PHE A 190 19.12 -3.26 12.62
C PHE A 190 20.04 -2.96 13.81
N THR A 191 19.62 -2.03 14.67
CA THR A 191 20.24 -1.83 16.00
C THR A 191 19.87 -2.99 16.93
N ASP A 192 20.64 -3.18 18.01
CA ASP A 192 20.33 -4.23 18.98
C ASP A 192 18.95 -4.02 19.62
N GLU A 193 18.54 -2.77 19.89
CA GLU A 193 17.19 -2.45 20.38
C GLU A 193 16.09 -2.85 19.38
N GLN A 194 16.28 -2.58 18.08
CA GLN A 194 15.33 -3.00 17.04
C GLN A 194 15.25 -4.53 16.93
N ILE A 195 16.39 -5.23 17.08
CA ILE A 195 16.41 -6.69 17.10
C ILE A 195 15.65 -7.24 18.31
N GLU A 196 15.75 -6.62 19.49
CA GLU A 196 14.97 -7.01 20.68
C GLU A 196 13.46 -6.83 20.45
N ILE A 197 13.04 -5.67 19.94
CA ILE A 197 11.63 -5.37 19.63
C ILE A 197 11.08 -6.39 18.61
N LEU A 198 11.82 -6.66 17.54
CA LEU A 198 11.41 -7.64 16.52
C LEU A 198 11.38 -9.07 17.06
N THR A 199 12.32 -9.43 17.93
CA THR A 199 12.35 -10.76 18.56
C THR A 199 11.12 -10.96 19.45
N ALA A 200 10.76 -9.95 20.26
CA ALA A 200 9.55 -9.97 21.07
C ALA A 200 8.30 -10.14 20.18
N CYS A 201 8.18 -9.35 19.12
CA CYS A 201 7.10 -9.45 18.15
C CYS A 201 6.97 -10.85 17.56
N ILE A 202 8.08 -11.43 17.07
CA ILE A 202 8.12 -12.74 16.41
C ILE A 202 7.66 -13.86 17.34
N ASN A 203 8.09 -13.80 18.61
CA ASN A 203 7.74 -14.78 19.62
C ASN A 203 6.27 -14.63 20.07
N GLU A 204 5.78 -13.40 20.23
CA GLU A 204 4.40 -13.14 20.65
C GLU A 204 3.38 -13.63 19.60
N VAL A 205 3.61 -13.34 18.32
CA VAL A 205 2.73 -13.80 17.24
C VAL A 205 2.95 -15.26 16.86
N GLN A 206 3.90 -15.94 17.52
CA GLN A 206 4.31 -17.31 17.26
C GLN A 206 4.60 -17.55 15.77
N LEU A 207 5.38 -16.65 15.17
CA LEU A 207 5.69 -16.66 13.73
C LEU A 207 6.35 -17.98 13.30
N PHE A 208 7.23 -18.48 14.16
CA PHE A 208 7.95 -19.74 14.02
C PHE A 208 7.42 -20.77 15.00
N THR A 209 7.63 -22.05 14.71
CA THR A 209 7.21 -23.15 15.59
C THR A 209 7.97 -23.20 16.91
N THR A 210 9.06 -22.44 17.04
CA THR A 210 9.90 -22.33 18.23
C THR A 210 10.17 -20.87 18.54
N CYS A 211 10.26 -20.52 19.82
CA CYS A 211 10.74 -19.19 20.21
C CYS A 211 12.19 -19.01 19.75
N ILE A 212 12.50 -17.80 19.27
CA ILE A 212 13.85 -17.44 18.83
C ILE A 212 14.47 -16.43 19.80
N SER A 213 15.80 -16.38 19.82
CA SER A 213 16.56 -15.37 20.55
C SER A 213 16.96 -14.19 19.65
N PRO A 214 17.31 -13.03 20.23
CA PRO A 214 17.83 -11.88 19.49
C PRO A 214 19.02 -12.23 18.58
N LYS A 215 19.89 -13.12 19.06
CA LYS A 215 21.02 -13.65 18.29
C LYS A 215 20.56 -14.43 17.05
N ILE A 216 19.57 -15.32 17.20
CA ILE A 216 19.02 -16.08 16.07
C ILE A 216 18.42 -15.13 15.03
N LEU A 217 17.71 -14.09 15.47
CA LEU A 217 17.14 -13.10 14.56
C LEU A 217 18.21 -12.27 13.83
N LYS A 218 19.26 -11.86 14.55
CA LYS A 218 20.41 -11.15 13.96
C LYS A 218 21.12 -12.01 12.92
N ASP A 219 21.32 -13.30 13.21
CA ASP A 219 21.91 -14.26 12.28
C ASP A 219 20.99 -14.54 11.08
N PHE A 220 19.66 -14.56 11.28
CA PHE A 220 18.69 -14.67 10.19
C PHE A 220 18.80 -13.52 9.21
N PHE A 221 18.75 -12.28 9.70
CA PHE A 221 18.86 -11.09 8.86
C PHE A 221 20.27 -10.89 8.29
N ALA A 222 21.31 -11.48 8.87
CA ALA A 222 22.66 -11.49 8.30
C ALA A 222 22.89 -12.65 7.30
N CYS A 223 21.90 -13.53 7.10
CA CYS A 223 22.02 -14.79 6.36
C CYS A 223 23.18 -15.69 6.86
N LYS A 224 23.40 -15.72 8.18
CA LYS A 224 24.43 -16.51 8.87
C LYS A 224 23.84 -17.58 9.80
N LEU A 225 22.54 -17.82 9.70
CA LEU A 225 21.85 -18.76 10.56
C LEU A 225 22.40 -20.18 10.37
N LYS A 226 22.83 -20.80 11.47
CA LYS A 226 23.25 -22.22 11.48
C LYS A 226 22.02 -23.10 11.67
N GLY A 227 21.28 -23.30 10.59
CA GLY A 227 20.03 -24.08 10.57
C GLY A 227 18.91 -23.33 9.89
N VAL A 228 17.70 -23.87 9.99
CA VAL A 228 16.50 -23.34 9.31
C VAL A 228 15.38 -23.11 10.33
N LEU A 229 14.66 -21.99 10.22
CA LEU A 229 13.49 -21.74 11.04
C LEU A 229 12.25 -22.36 10.37
N LYS A 230 11.33 -22.92 11.15
CA LYS A 230 10.07 -23.47 10.61
C LYS A 230 8.94 -22.50 10.86
N SER A 231 8.36 -21.95 9.80
CA SER A 231 7.25 -21.00 9.91
C SER A 231 5.99 -21.73 10.39
N ASN A 232 5.30 -21.15 11.36
CA ASN A 232 3.99 -21.61 11.81
C ASN A 232 2.88 -21.13 10.86
N ASN A 233 3.06 -19.95 10.27
CA ASN A 233 2.14 -19.38 9.29
C ASN A 233 2.89 -18.51 8.27
N ASN A 234 3.01 -19.01 7.04
CA ASN A 234 3.69 -18.32 5.96
C ASN A 234 3.10 -16.94 5.64
N ARG A 235 1.79 -16.73 5.89
CA ARG A 235 1.14 -15.42 5.70
C ARG A 235 1.56 -14.42 6.77
N GLN A 236 1.77 -14.84 8.01
CA GLN A 236 2.30 -13.94 9.05
C GLN A 236 3.76 -13.59 8.76
N LEU A 237 4.57 -14.57 8.31
CA LEU A 237 5.94 -14.31 7.85
C LEU A 237 5.96 -13.30 6.70
N ALA A 238 5.15 -13.53 5.68
CA ALA A 238 5.03 -12.61 4.55
C ALA A 238 4.59 -11.22 5.00
N TYR A 239 3.63 -11.12 5.92
CA TYR A 239 3.16 -9.84 6.45
C TYR A 239 4.25 -9.09 7.20
N LEU A 240 4.98 -9.75 8.11
CA LEU A 240 6.09 -9.13 8.85
C LEU A 240 7.17 -8.61 7.89
N MET A 241 7.61 -9.45 6.95
CA MET A 241 8.66 -9.08 5.99
C MET A 241 8.20 -7.97 5.05
N GLN A 242 6.95 -8.03 4.59
CA GLN A 242 6.35 -6.97 3.77
C GLN A 242 6.28 -5.65 4.53
N SER A 243 5.87 -5.67 5.80
CA SER A 243 5.77 -4.45 6.61
C SER A 243 7.14 -3.85 6.94
N LEU A 244 8.17 -4.67 7.13
CA LEU A 244 9.56 -4.21 7.27
C LEU A 244 10.09 -3.58 5.97
N ASN A 245 9.81 -4.21 4.84
CA ASN A 245 10.15 -3.69 3.51
C ASN A 245 9.44 -2.35 3.24
N LEU A 246 8.12 -2.26 3.47
CA LEU A 246 7.34 -1.03 3.26
C LEU A 246 7.85 0.15 4.08
N ARG A 247 8.52 -0.12 5.22
CA ARG A 247 9.16 0.90 6.05
C ARG A 247 10.64 1.09 5.76
N GLY A 248 11.19 0.34 4.81
CA GLY A 248 12.58 0.42 4.36
C GLY A 248 13.59 -0.08 5.37
N PHE A 249 13.23 -1.09 6.18
CA PHE A 249 14.18 -1.79 7.07
C PHE A 249 14.91 -2.94 6.37
N ILE A 250 14.33 -3.47 5.30
CA ILE A 250 14.89 -4.55 4.49
C ILE A 250 14.63 -4.28 3.00
N THR A 251 15.40 -4.92 2.14
CA THR A 251 15.25 -4.90 0.67
C THR A 251 13.88 -5.41 0.19
N ASP A 252 13.47 -4.94 -0.98
CA ASP A 252 12.34 -5.45 -1.74
C ASP A 252 12.52 -6.90 -2.21
N GLU A 253 13.78 -7.34 -2.38
CA GLU A 253 14.15 -8.71 -2.73
C GLU A 253 14.16 -9.69 -1.54
N TRP A 254 13.49 -9.36 -0.43
CA TRP A 254 13.50 -10.19 0.78
C TRP A 254 13.01 -11.62 0.54
N GLN A 255 12.08 -11.83 -0.40
CA GLN A 255 11.62 -13.16 -0.79
C GLN A 255 12.74 -13.98 -1.44
N SER A 256 13.53 -13.33 -2.31
CA SER A 256 14.72 -13.92 -2.92
C SER A 256 15.80 -14.18 -1.87
N ALA A 257 15.97 -13.30 -0.88
CA ALA A 257 16.94 -13.48 0.20
C ALA A 257 16.60 -14.70 1.08
N ILE A 258 15.33 -14.88 1.46
CA ILE A 258 14.89 -16.08 2.21
C ILE A 258 15.10 -17.35 1.37
N ALA A 259 14.64 -17.36 0.12
CA ALA A 259 14.64 -18.54 -0.72
C ALA A 259 16.07 -18.98 -1.11
N ARG A 260 16.95 -18.04 -1.49
CA ARG A 260 18.34 -18.36 -1.90
C ARG A 260 19.21 -18.83 -0.74
N ASN A 261 18.95 -18.35 0.47
CA ASN A 261 19.69 -18.74 1.67
C ASN A 261 18.98 -19.83 2.48
N GLU A 262 17.87 -20.38 1.95
CA GLU A 262 17.12 -21.50 2.53
C GLU A 262 16.76 -21.30 4.02
N LEU A 263 16.42 -20.06 4.41
CA LEU A 263 16.33 -19.67 5.82
C LEU A 263 15.08 -20.17 6.54
N VAL A 264 14.03 -20.52 5.79
CA VAL A 264 12.73 -20.88 6.37
C VAL A 264 12.11 -22.12 5.71
N LEU A 265 11.63 -23.06 6.51
CA LEU A 265 10.73 -24.15 6.11
C LEU A 265 9.26 -23.76 6.32
N GLY A 266 8.36 -24.30 5.49
CA GLY A 266 6.92 -24.20 5.74
C GLY A 266 6.47 -25.13 6.87
N LYS A 267 5.32 -24.86 7.50
CA LYS A 267 4.80 -25.68 8.61
C LYS A 267 4.70 -27.18 8.29
N THR A 268 4.22 -27.51 7.11
CA THR A 268 4.02 -28.89 6.64
C THR A 268 5.04 -29.31 5.58
N LYS A 269 5.97 -28.41 5.22
CA LYS A 269 7.00 -28.67 4.22
C LYS A 269 8.33 -28.93 4.94
N ASP A 270 9.00 -30.00 4.56
CA ASP A 270 10.38 -30.26 4.99
C ASP A 270 11.41 -29.72 3.98
N THR A 271 10.93 -29.01 2.96
CA THR A 271 11.75 -28.25 2.01
C THR A 271 11.68 -26.75 2.30
N PRO A 272 12.77 -25.99 2.04
CA PRO A 272 12.76 -24.53 2.16
C PRO A 272 11.64 -23.87 1.36
N LEU A 273 11.12 -22.76 1.89
CA LEU A 273 10.15 -21.93 1.20
C LEU A 273 10.77 -21.32 -0.05
N THR A 274 10.11 -21.55 -1.18
CA THR A 274 10.53 -20.98 -2.46
C THR A 274 10.06 -19.53 -2.58
N ARG A 275 10.63 -18.78 -3.53
CA ARG A 275 10.14 -17.44 -3.88
C ARG A 275 8.65 -17.46 -4.24
N THR A 276 8.19 -18.52 -4.91
CA THR A 276 6.78 -18.69 -5.28
C THR A 276 5.88 -18.91 -4.05
N ASP A 277 6.34 -19.69 -3.07
CA ASP A 277 5.60 -19.90 -1.82
C ASP A 277 5.42 -18.57 -1.06
N LEU A 278 6.49 -17.77 -0.99
CA LEU A 278 6.49 -16.47 -0.32
C LEU A 278 5.65 -15.43 -1.09
N SER A 279 5.73 -15.41 -2.43
CA SER A 279 4.89 -14.57 -3.28
C SER A 279 3.42 -14.88 -3.10
N THR A 280 3.05 -16.17 -3.11
CA THR A 280 1.67 -16.61 -2.89
C THR A 280 1.16 -16.18 -1.52
N ALA A 281 2.00 -16.27 -0.48
CA ALA A 281 1.65 -15.80 0.85
C ALA A 281 1.47 -14.26 0.90
N THR A 282 2.31 -13.51 0.17
CA THR A 282 2.18 -12.05 0.00
C THR A 282 0.88 -11.67 -0.74
N ASP A 283 0.49 -12.40 -1.78
CA ASP A 283 -0.77 -12.15 -2.49
C ASP A 283 -1.97 -12.39 -1.58
N GLN A 284 -1.93 -13.45 -0.77
CA GLN A 284 -3.00 -13.78 0.18
C GLN A 284 -3.17 -12.75 1.29
N ILE A 285 -2.08 -12.10 1.75
CA ILE A 285 -2.21 -11.02 2.76
C ILE A 285 -2.81 -9.76 2.17
N ASN A 286 -2.59 -9.48 0.89
CA ASN A 286 -3.19 -8.34 0.19
C ASN A 286 -4.71 -8.48 0.05
N MET A 287 -5.22 -9.72 -0.02
CA MET A 287 -6.66 -9.99 -0.06
C MET A 287 -7.30 -9.96 1.34
N LYS A 288 -6.56 -10.40 2.36
CA LYS A 288 -7.03 -10.45 3.76
C LYS A 288 -5.83 -10.50 4.70
N GLN A 289 -5.79 -9.61 5.69
CA GLN A 289 -4.72 -9.63 6.68
C GLN A 289 -4.71 -10.94 7.51
N PRO A 290 -3.54 -11.45 7.90
CA PRO A 290 -3.44 -12.66 8.70
C PRO A 290 -3.83 -12.39 10.17
N LYS A 291 -4.26 -13.42 10.90
CA LYS A 291 -4.52 -13.30 12.34
C LYS A 291 -3.25 -12.80 13.06
N GLY A 292 -3.38 -11.83 13.97
CA GLY A 292 -2.25 -11.24 14.71
C GLY A 292 -1.50 -10.13 13.98
N TRP A 293 -2.02 -9.62 12.85
CA TRP A 293 -1.42 -8.50 12.12
C TRP A 293 -1.36 -7.20 12.94
N GLU A 294 -2.34 -6.95 13.81
CA GLU A 294 -2.40 -5.76 14.68
C GLU A 294 -1.23 -5.72 15.65
N THR A 295 -0.87 -6.87 16.23
CA THR A 295 0.32 -7.02 17.08
C THR A 295 1.58 -6.67 16.29
N ILE A 296 1.72 -7.19 15.06
CA ILE A 296 2.87 -6.89 14.19
C ILE A 296 2.95 -5.38 13.92
N ASP A 297 1.84 -4.74 13.57
CA ASP A 297 1.80 -3.29 13.30
C ASP A 297 2.19 -2.46 14.54
N ASN A 298 1.75 -2.85 15.73
CA ASN A 298 2.09 -2.17 16.99
C ASN A 298 3.58 -2.25 17.31
N TYR A 299 4.22 -3.41 17.09
CA TYR A 299 5.67 -3.56 17.26
C TYR A 299 6.45 -2.79 16.19
N ILE A 300 6.03 -2.87 14.94
CA ILE A 300 6.72 -2.18 13.83
C ILE A 300 6.66 -0.65 14.00
N LYS A 301 5.58 -0.09 14.57
CA LYS A 301 5.49 1.35 14.89
C LYS A 301 6.54 1.82 15.89
N GLN A 302 7.05 0.93 16.75
CA GLN A 302 8.09 1.26 17.74
C GLN A 302 9.48 1.35 17.10
N LEU A 303 9.67 0.79 15.90
CA LEU A 303 10.94 0.85 15.20
C LEU A 303 11.20 2.28 14.69
N LYS A 304 12.21 2.94 15.23
CA LYS A 304 12.71 4.24 14.74
C LYS A 304 13.82 4.01 13.74
N LYS A 305 13.85 4.74 12.63
CA LYS A 305 15.05 4.78 11.78
C LYS A 305 16.14 5.57 12.51
N GLY A 306 17.32 4.97 12.63
CA GLY A 306 18.53 5.64 13.08
C GLY A 306 19.09 6.57 12.02
#